data_AF-D5AM44-F1
#
_entry.id   AF-D5AM44-F1
#
_cell.length_a   1.000
_cell.length_b   1.000
_cell.length_c   1.000
_cell.angle_alpha   90.00
_cell.angle_beta   90.00
_cell.angle_gamma   90.00
#
_symmetry.space_group_name_H-M   'P 1'
#
loop_
_entity.id
_entity.type
_entity.pdbx_description
1 polymer ?
#
loop_
_entity_poly.entity_id
_entity_poly.type
_entity_poly.pdbx_seq_one_letter_code
_entity_poly.pdbx_strand_id
1 'polypeptide(L)'
;MTPPEAPATDPEGRDPGSRPAVSPFPGRTILILRKRADFLRAASAQRMSAPGFLLQARKRGEADTAAADLIRVGFTCSKKLGNAVARNRAKRRLREVARLGLPALGLPGWDYVLVGRPEATASRDFAALQADLVRAITEIHAGRSLKPRPLGEVPKGRRRGK
;
A
#
# COMPACT_ATOMS: atom_id res chain seq x y z
N MET A 1 -55.33 30.54 -12.83
CA MET A 1 -54.02 30.96 -13.36
C MET A 1 -52.96 30.14 -12.65
N THR A 2 -52.46 29.11 -13.32
CA THR A 2 -51.47 28.16 -12.79
C THR A 2 -50.22 28.28 -13.67
N PRO A 3 -49.03 28.52 -13.09
CA PRO A 3 -47.80 28.73 -13.87
C PRO A 3 -47.34 27.44 -14.58
N PRO A 4 -46.76 27.54 -15.79
CA PRO A 4 -46.30 26.40 -16.57
C PRO A 4 -45.00 25.79 -16.03
N GLU A 5 -44.99 24.47 -15.96
CA GLU A 5 -43.91 23.59 -15.54
C GLU A 5 -42.74 23.68 -16.53
N ALA A 6 -41.55 24.01 -16.04
CA ALA A 6 -40.31 24.00 -16.82
C ALA A 6 -39.90 22.54 -17.11
N PRO A 7 -39.43 22.20 -18.33
CA PRO A 7 -38.94 20.87 -18.60
C PRO A 7 -37.67 20.62 -17.77
N ALA A 8 -37.69 19.52 -17.02
CA ALA A 8 -36.54 19.00 -16.33
C ALA A 8 -35.44 18.68 -17.35
N THR A 9 -34.35 19.44 -17.28
CA THR A 9 -33.12 19.14 -17.99
C THR A 9 -32.48 17.93 -17.32
N ASP A 10 -32.64 16.74 -17.92
CA ASP A 10 -31.85 15.57 -17.59
C ASP A 10 -30.38 15.80 -17.99
N PRO A 11 -29.40 15.81 -17.07
CA PRO A 11 -28.00 15.73 -17.46
C PRO A 11 -27.59 14.25 -17.53
N GLU A 12 -28.18 13.48 -18.44
CA GLU A 12 -27.62 12.19 -18.85
C GLU A 12 -26.44 12.43 -19.78
N GLY A 13 -25.31 12.76 -19.17
CA GLY A 13 -24.00 12.89 -19.80
C GLY A 13 -22.94 12.22 -18.95
N ARG A 14 -23.14 10.94 -18.61
CA ARG A 14 -22.11 10.13 -17.94
C ARG A 14 -21.61 9.06 -18.90
N ASP A 15 -20.66 9.44 -19.75
CA ASP A 15 -19.77 8.50 -20.42
C ASP A 15 -19.17 7.51 -19.39
N PRO A 16 -19.42 6.20 -19.49
CA PRO A 16 -18.76 5.20 -18.66
C PRO A 16 -17.38 4.81 -19.23
N GLY A 17 -16.70 5.76 -19.90
CA GLY A 17 -15.54 5.49 -20.75
C GLY A 17 -14.18 5.91 -20.20
N SER A 18 -14.11 6.66 -19.09
CA SER A 18 -12.80 7.08 -18.54
C SER A 18 -12.18 5.96 -17.68
N ARG A 19 -11.78 4.88 -18.36
CA ARG A 19 -10.67 4.06 -17.89
C ARG A 19 -9.43 4.96 -17.96
N PRO A 20 -8.73 5.29 -16.85
CA PRO A 20 -7.45 5.95 -16.99
C PRO A 20 -6.57 5.03 -17.85
N ALA A 21 -6.10 5.57 -18.97
CA ALA A 21 -5.23 4.91 -19.94
C ALA A 21 -3.85 4.64 -19.34
N VAL A 22 -3.80 3.73 -18.38
CA VAL A 22 -2.58 3.05 -17.97
C VAL A 22 -2.74 1.65 -18.52
N SER A 23 -2.19 1.43 -19.72
CA SER A 23 -2.11 0.12 -20.34
C SER A 23 -1.67 -0.91 -19.30
N PRO A 24 -2.53 -1.85 -18.89
CA PRO A 24 -2.08 -2.94 -18.05
C PRO A 24 -1.19 -3.80 -18.94
N PHE A 25 0.11 -3.83 -18.64
CA PHE A 25 0.94 -4.90 -19.15
C PHE A 25 0.22 -6.23 -18.83
N PRO A 26 0.01 -7.10 -19.82
CA PRO A 26 -0.64 -8.38 -19.58
C PRO A 26 0.28 -9.17 -18.67
N GLY A 27 -0.09 -9.30 -17.40
CA GLY A 27 0.62 -10.13 -16.45
C GLY A 27 0.38 -9.80 -14.98
N ARG A 28 0.30 -8.53 -14.58
CA ARG A 28 0.18 -8.16 -13.15
C ARG A 28 -0.57 -6.85 -12.95
N THR A 29 -1.88 -6.92 -12.72
CA THR A 29 -2.68 -5.75 -12.33
C THR A 29 -2.41 -5.43 -10.86
N ILE A 30 -1.69 -4.33 -10.61
CA ILE A 30 -1.43 -3.82 -9.25
C ILE A 30 -2.57 -2.88 -8.85
N LEU A 31 -3.32 -3.22 -7.81
CA LEU A 31 -4.39 -2.40 -7.26
C LEU A 31 -3.99 -1.77 -5.92
N ILE A 32 -4.54 -0.59 -5.63
CA ILE A 32 -4.32 0.08 -4.34
C ILE A 32 -5.29 -0.51 -3.30
N LEU A 33 -4.75 -0.91 -2.15
CA LEU A 33 -5.53 -1.37 -1.01
C LEU A 33 -6.28 -0.19 -0.37
N ARG A 34 -7.61 -0.30 -0.27
CA ARG A 34 -8.49 0.78 0.25
C ARG A 34 -9.20 0.41 1.56
N LYS A 35 -9.56 -0.86 1.77
CA LYS A 35 -10.37 -1.27 2.92
C LYS A 35 -9.51 -1.42 4.18
N ARG A 36 -9.93 -0.80 5.29
CA ARG A 36 -9.23 -0.87 6.58
C ARG A 36 -9.06 -2.31 7.10
N ALA A 37 -10.05 -3.17 6.88
CA ALA A 37 -9.98 -4.58 7.28
C ALA A 37 -8.77 -5.29 6.65
N ASP A 38 -8.48 -5.02 5.36
CA ASP A 38 -7.35 -5.61 4.67
C ASP A 38 -6.01 -5.10 5.21
N PHE A 39 -5.92 -3.82 5.60
CA PHE A 39 -4.74 -3.28 6.28
C PHE A 39 -4.49 -3.96 7.63
N LEU A 40 -5.54 -4.23 8.41
CA LEU A 40 -5.41 -4.92 9.70
C LEU A 40 -4.94 -6.37 9.50
N ARG A 41 -5.49 -7.07 8.50
CA ARG A 41 -5.07 -8.44 8.12
C ARG A 41 -3.63 -8.48 7.64
N ALA A 42 -3.20 -7.51 6.83
CA ALA A 42 -1.81 -7.39 6.41
C ALA A 42 -0.88 -7.06 7.60
N ALA A 43 -1.36 -6.25 8.56
CA ALA A 43 -0.57 -5.89 9.73
C ALA A 43 -0.33 -7.05 10.71
N SER A 44 -1.24 -8.04 10.75
CA SER A 44 -1.08 -9.26 11.52
C SER A 44 -0.34 -10.38 10.78
N ALA A 45 0.05 -10.15 9.52
CA ALA A 45 0.74 -11.15 8.71
C ALA A 45 2.27 -11.00 8.79
N GLN A 46 2.98 -11.48 7.76
CA GLN A 46 4.43 -11.41 7.65
C GLN A 46 4.88 -9.94 7.58
N ARG A 47 6.01 -9.65 8.21
CA ARG A 47 6.58 -8.31 8.20
C ARG A 47 8.09 -8.36 8.11
N MET A 48 8.65 -7.42 7.37
CA MET A 48 10.07 -7.17 7.30
C MET A 48 10.37 -5.72 7.61
N SER A 49 11.26 -5.53 8.59
CA SER A 49 11.77 -4.20 8.89
C SER A 49 12.92 -3.87 7.95
N ALA A 50 12.67 -3.02 6.95
CA ALA A 50 13.73 -2.38 6.21
C ALA A 50 14.19 -1.10 6.94
N PRO A 51 15.40 -0.60 6.68
CA PRO A 51 15.87 0.67 7.24
C PRO A 51 14.98 1.85 6.83
N GLY A 52 14.53 1.89 5.57
CA GLY A 52 13.69 2.97 5.05
C GLY A 52 12.21 2.87 5.38
N PHE A 53 11.66 1.67 5.60
CA PHE A 53 10.23 1.43 5.83
C PHE A 53 10.00 0.06 6.46
N LEU A 54 8.78 -0.21 6.93
CA LEU A 54 8.36 -1.55 7.32
C LEU A 54 7.48 -2.11 6.20
N LEU A 55 7.88 -3.24 5.62
CA LEU A 55 7.08 -3.99 4.67
C LEU A 55 6.22 -4.98 5.44
N GLN A 56 4.92 -4.97 5.19
CA GLN A 56 3.99 -6.01 5.61
C GLN A 56 3.53 -6.74 4.37
N ALA A 57 3.54 -8.06 4.40
CA ALA A 57 3.12 -8.89 3.30
C ALA A 57 2.18 -9.97 3.80
N ARG A 58 1.11 -10.20 3.05
CA ARG A 58 0.14 -11.25 3.34
C ARG A 58 -0.14 -12.02 2.06
N LYS A 59 0.00 -13.33 2.12
CA LYS A 59 -0.58 -14.22 1.12
C LYS A 59 -2.10 -14.25 1.35
N ARG A 60 -2.86 -13.90 0.32
CA ARG A 60 -4.32 -13.95 0.33
C ARG A 60 -4.77 -15.41 0.35
N GLY A 61 -5.75 -15.73 1.18
CA GLY A 61 -6.40 -17.04 1.19
C GLY A 61 -7.64 -17.04 0.30
N GLU A 62 -8.21 -18.22 0.05
CA GLU A 62 -9.44 -18.40 -0.76
C GLU A 62 -10.65 -17.59 -0.24
N ALA A 63 -10.66 -17.23 1.04
CA ALA A 63 -11.75 -16.47 1.67
C ALA A 63 -11.82 -14.99 1.24
N ASP A 64 -10.85 -14.46 0.51
CA ASP A 64 -10.91 -13.08 0.01
C ASP A 64 -11.51 -13.04 -1.40
N THR A 65 -12.53 -12.21 -1.57
CA THR A 65 -13.32 -12.00 -2.80
C THR A 65 -12.54 -11.40 -3.99
N ALA A 66 -11.23 -11.34 -3.87
CA ALA A 66 -10.34 -10.60 -4.74
C ALA A 66 -9.56 -11.57 -5.62
N ALA A 67 -9.67 -11.43 -6.93
CA ALA A 67 -9.02 -12.33 -7.90
C ALA A 67 -7.57 -12.64 -7.52
N ALA A 68 -7.25 -13.93 -7.55
CA ALA A 68 -5.97 -14.49 -7.13
C ALA A 68 -4.80 -13.93 -7.95
N ASP A 69 -5.05 -13.41 -9.15
CA ASP A 69 -4.03 -12.88 -10.06
C ASP A 69 -3.64 -11.42 -9.75
N LEU A 70 -4.29 -10.79 -8.77
CA LEU A 70 -4.10 -9.37 -8.47
C LEU A 70 -3.13 -9.14 -7.32
N ILE A 71 -2.14 -8.27 -7.57
CA ILE A 71 -1.25 -7.73 -6.55
C ILE A 71 -1.93 -6.52 -5.93
N ARG A 72 -1.96 -6.42 -4.60
CA ARG A 72 -2.48 -5.23 -3.91
C ARG A 72 -1.38 -4.52 -3.14
N VAL A 73 -1.39 -3.20 -3.20
CA VAL A 73 -0.43 -2.35 -2.47
C VAL A 73 -1.14 -1.31 -1.60
N GLY A 74 -0.80 -1.30 -0.32
CA GLY A 74 -1.21 -0.30 0.65
C GLY A 74 -0.03 0.59 1.06
N PHE A 75 -0.33 1.84 1.39
CA PHE A 75 0.68 2.77 1.91
C PHE A 75 0.18 3.35 3.23
N THR A 76 0.98 3.21 4.29
CA THR A 76 0.68 3.76 5.60
C THR A 76 1.79 4.71 6.02
N CYS A 77 1.46 5.98 6.19
CA CYS A 77 2.39 6.96 6.75
C CYS A 77 1.86 7.40 8.11
N SER A 78 2.60 7.13 9.18
CA SER A 78 2.22 7.57 10.52
C SER A 78 2.28 9.10 10.64
N LYS A 79 1.48 9.69 11.54
CA LYS A 79 1.59 11.11 11.93
C LYS A 79 3.01 11.47 12.42
N LYS A 80 3.76 10.47 12.91
CA LYS A 80 5.15 10.62 13.38
C LYS A 80 6.15 10.97 12.29
N LEU A 81 5.79 10.89 11.00
CA LEU A 81 6.70 11.21 9.90
C LEU A 81 7.10 12.69 9.81
N GLY A 82 6.44 13.58 10.57
CA GLY A 82 6.70 15.01 10.57
C GLY A 82 5.60 15.81 9.87
N ASN A 83 5.98 16.96 9.33
CA ASN A 83 5.05 17.91 8.69
C ASN A 83 4.33 17.29 7.47
N ALA A 84 3.21 17.89 7.05
CA ALA A 84 2.42 17.50 5.88
C ALA A 84 3.29 17.32 4.62
N VAL A 85 4.29 18.19 4.42
CA VAL A 85 5.23 18.12 3.30
C VAL A 85 6.09 16.86 3.38
N ALA A 86 6.70 16.56 4.53
CA ALA A 86 7.50 15.36 4.73
C ALA A 86 6.66 14.07 4.56
N ARG A 87 5.43 14.06 5.08
CA ARG A 87 4.49 12.95 4.90
C ARG A 87 4.12 12.74 3.43
N ASN A 88 3.85 13.82 2.69
CA ASN A 88 3.50 13.75 1.26
C ASN A 88 4.71 13.31 0.42
N ARG A 89 5.91 13.80 0.74
CA ARG A 89 7.16 13.38 0.11
C ARG A 89 7.40 11.89 0.31
N ALA A 90 7.28 11.40 1.54
CA ALA A 90 7.42 9.97 1.82
C ALA A 90 6.36 9.13 1.11
N LYS A 91 5.09 9.58 1.09
CA LYS A 91 4.01 8.87 0.39
C LYS A 91 4.25 8.81 -1.12
N ARG A 92 4.74 9.90 -1.74
CA ARG A 92 5.13 9.94 -3.15
C ARG A 92 6.28 8.97 -3.43
N ARG A 93 7.35 9.03 -2.62
CA ARG A 93 8.50 8.12 -2.74
C ARG A 93 8.13 6.65 -2.60
N LEU A 94 7.33 6.28 -1.60
CA LEU A 94 6.89 4.90 -1.42
C LEU A 94 6.05 4.40 -2.60
N ARG A 95 5.19 5.26 -3.17
CA ARG A 95 4.42 4.92 -4.38
C ARG A 95 5.32 4.68 -5.58
N GLU A 96 6.32 5.52 -5.78
CA GLU A 96 7.30 5.39 -6.86
C GLU A 96 8.09 4.07 -6.75
N VAL A 97 8.65 3.80 -5.56
CA VAL A 97 9.40 2.57 -5.28
C VAL A 97 8.53 1.32 -5.49
N ALA A 98 7.29 1.35 -5.02
CA ALA A 98 6.34 0.27 -5.25
C ALA A 98 5.97 0.11 -6.72
N ARG A 99 5.76 1.22 -7.45
CA ARG A 99 5.45 1.20 -8.89
C ARG A 99 6.59 0.59 -9.71
N LEU A 100 7.84 0.85 -9.35
CA LEU A 100 9.01 0.31 -10.05
C LEU A 100 9.31 -1.13 -9.64
N GLY A 101 9.21 -1.47 -8.35
CA GLY A 101 9.64 -2.77 -7.84
C GLY A 101 8.57 -3.87 -7.89
N LEU A 102 7.31 -3.55 -7.57
CA LEU A 102 6.25 -4.56 -7.46
C LEU A 102 5.91 -5.29 -8.77
N PRO A 103 5.95 -4.68 -9.96
CA PRO A 103 5.72 -5.42 -11.20
C PRO A 103 6.69 -6.59 -11.38
N ALA A 104 7.97 -6.39 -11.04
CA ALA A 104 9.01 -7.42 -11.15
C ALA A 104 8.99 -8.41 -9.98
N LEU A 105 8.90 -7.90 -8.75
CA LEU A 105 9.14 -8.69 -7.54
C LEU A 105 7.88 -9.23 -6.86
N GLY A 106 6.75 -8.55 -7.05
CA GLY A 106 5.50 -8.88 -6.36
C GLY A 106 4.89 -10.17 -6.89
N LEU A 107 4.31 -10.99 -6.01
CA LEU A 107 3.62 -12.21 -6.40
C LEU A 107 2.11 -11.98 -6.48
N PRO A 108 1.41 -12.58 -7.48
CA PRO A 108 -0.04 -12.53 -7.56
C PRO A 108 -0.67 -13.15 -6.31
N GLY A 109 -1.77 -12.56 -5.83
CA GLY A 109 -2.45 -13.02 -4.63
C GLY A 109 -1.78 -12.57 -3.34
N TRP A 110 -0.84 -11.62 -3.41
CA TRP A 110 -0.23 -11.00 -2.24
C TRP A 110 -0.71 -9.56 -2.03
N ASP A 111 -0.88 -9.22 -0.76
CA ASP A 111 -1.15 -7.87 -0.30
C ASP A 111 0.12 -7.32 0.36
N TYR A 112 0.69 -6.26 -0.22
CA TYR A 112 1.88 -5.58 0.29
C TYR A 112 1.50 -4.25 0.92
N VAL A 113 1.85 -4.01 2.17
CA VAL A 113 1.64 -2.71 2.83
C VAL A 113 2.99 -2.12 3.21
N LEU A 114 3.32 -0.97 2.62
CA LEU A 114 4.52 -0.22 2.95
C LEU A 114 4.18 0.80 4.03
N VAL A 115 4.78 0.63 5.20
CA VAL A 115 4.63 1.54 6.33
C VAL A 115 5.87 2.43 6.43
N GLY A 116 5.70 3.72 6.16
CA GLY A 116 6.78 4.70 6.26
C GLY A 116 7.30 4.81 7.70
N ARG A 117 8.63 4.81 7.85
CA ARG A 117 9.31 5.11 9.12
C ARG A 117 9.62 6.60 9.22
N PRO A 118 9.42 7.21 10.39
CA PRO A 118 9.72 8.62 10.60
C PRO A 118 11.21 8.88 10.33
N GLU A 119 11.49 10.02 9.69
CA GLU A 119 12.81 10.49 9.26
C GLU A 119 13.47 9.61 8.18
N ALA A 120 13.54 8.29 8.37
CA ALA A 120 14.22 7.36 7.47
C ALA A 120 13.61 7.28 6.05
N THR A 121 12.28 7.30 5.89
CA THR A 121 11.69 7.23 4.53
C THR A 121 11.88 8.54 3.75
N ALA A 122 11.88 9.67 4.46
CA ALA A 122 11.89 10.98 3.83
C ALA A 122 13.31 11.46 3.51
N SER A 123 14.32 11.18 4.33
CA SER A 123 15.70 11.65 4.11
C SER A 123 16.57 10.68 3.33
N ARG A 124 16.26 9.37 3.34
CA ARG A 124 17.07 8.35 2.70
C ARG A 124 17.11 8.50 1.17
N ASP A 125 18.21 8.03 0.61
CA ASP A 125 18.43 7.97 -0.82
C ASP A 125 17.38 7.08 -1.50
N PHE A 126 16.94 7.48 -2.70
CA PHE A 126 15.90 6.78 -3.43
C PHE A 126 16.36 5.41 -3.96
N ALA A 127 17.61 5.29 -4.42
CA ALA A 127 18.19 4.02 -4.84
C ALA A 127 18.32 3.08 -3.65
N ALA A 128 18.72 3.60 -2.47
CA ALA A 128 18.73 2.81 -1.24
C ALA A 128 17.34 2.31 -0.85
N LEU A 129 16.28 3.12 -1.04
CA LEU A 129 14.90 2.68 -0.80
C LEU A 129 14.44 1.58 -1.77
N GLN A 130 14.89 1.63 -3.03
CA GLN A 130 14.61 0.56 -4.00
C GLN A 130 15.32 -0.74 -3.62
N ALA A 131 16.61 -0.67 -3.26
CA ALA A 131 17.36 -1.83 -2.79
C ALA A 131 16.75 -2.43 -1.52
N ASP A 132 16.29 -1.57 -0.59
CA ASP A 132 15.56 -1.98 0.60
C ASP A 132 14.26 -2.73 0.24
N LEU A 133 13.53 -2.32 -0.80
CA LEU A 133 12.33 -3.02 -1.28
C LEU A 133 12.66 -4.39 -1.88
N VAL A 134 13.67 -4.45 -2.75
CA VAL A 134 14.13 -5.71 -3.36
C VAL A 134 14.43 -6.72 -2.27
N ARG A 135 15.30 -6.33 -1.32
CA ARG A 135 15.67 -7.18 -0.19
C ARG A 135 14.45 -7.59 0.62
N ALA A 136 13.57 -6.65 0.96
CA ALA A 136 12.42 -6.93 1.80
C ALA A 136 11.46 -7.95 1.17
N ILE A 137 11.22 -7.86 -0.13
CA ILE A 137 10.35 -8.82 -0.84
C ILE A 137 11.04 -10.18 -0.96
N THR A 138 12.32 -10.20 -1.38
CA THR A 138 13.09 -11.45 -1.52
C THR A 138 13.12 -12.23 -0.21
N GLU A 139 13.37 -11.58 0.91
CA GLU A 139 13.45 -12.23 2.22
C GLU A 139 12.08 -12.71 2.74
N ILE A 140 11.01 -11.97 2.46
CA ILE A 140 9.64 -12.42 2.77
C ILE A 140 9.31 -13.70 1.99
N HIS A 141 9.62 -13.73 0.69
CA HIS A 141 9.39 -14.90 -0.14
C HIS A 141 10.36 -16.05 0.16
N ALA A 142 11.57 -15.76 0.65
CA ALA A 142 12.53 -16.75 1.13
C ALA A 142 12.19 -17.30 2.54
N GLY A 143 11.07 -16.88 3.15
CA GLY A 143 10.63 -17.37 4.45
C GLY A 143 11.38 -16.79 5.65
N ARG A 144 12.28 -15.81 5.46
CA ARG A 144 13.04 -15.14 6.53
C ARG A 144 12.31 -13.91 7.09
N SER A 145 10.99 -13.85 6.94
CA SER A 145 10.16 -12.80 7.50
C SER A 145 10.18 -12.86 9.04
N LEU A 146 10.07 -11.69 9.69
CA LEU A 146 9.82 -11.64 11.13
C LEU A 146 8.46 -12.29 11.41
N LYS A 147 8.36 -12.99 12.56
CA LYS A 147 7.10 -13.61 13.00
C LYS A 147 5.96 -12.57 13.01
N PRO A 148 4.76 -12.96 12.55
CA PRO A 148 3.57 -12.13 12.64
C PRO A 148 3.34 -11.73 14.09
N ARG A 149 2.90 -10.48 14.30
CA ARG A 149 2.56 -10.02 15.64
C ARG A 149 1.26 -10.71 16.07
N PRO A 150 1.19 -11.34 17.25
CA PRO A 150 -0.08 -11.89 17.74
C PRO A 150 -1.10 -10.76 17.88
N LEU A 151 -2.30 -11.00 17.34
CA LEU A 151 -3.41 -10.06 17.38
C LEU A 151 -3.86 -9.93 18.86
N GLY A 152 -3.42 -8.88 19.55
CA GLY A 152 -3.75 -8.67 20.97
C GLY A 152 -2.66 -7.98 21.79
N GLU A 153 -1.42 -7.91 21.31
CA GLU A 153 -0.37 -7.19 22.04
C GLU A 153 -0.42 -5.68 21.77
N VAL A 154 -0.75 -4.90 22.80
CA VAL A 154 -0.51 -3.45 22.85
C VAL A 154 1.00 -3.21 22.69
N PRO A 155 1.47 -2.26 21.85
CA PRO A 155 2.90 -1.95 21.74
C PRO A 155 3.47 -1.63 23.12
N LYS A 156 4.35 -2.49 23.65
CA LYS A 156 5.29 -2.08 24.71
C LYS A 156 6.06 -0.89 24.15
N GLY A 157 5.66 0.31 24.56
CA GLY A 157 6.38 1.52 24.26
C GLY A 157 7.82 1.27 24.67
N ARG A 158 8.76 1.38 23.72
CA ARG A 158 10.17 1.47 24.07
C ARG A 158 10.27 2.64 25.03
N ARG A 159 10.49 2.34 26.33
CA ARG A 159 11.04 3.31 27.28
C ARG A 159 12.31 3.83 26.63
N ARG A 160 12.24 5.07 26.17
CA ARG A 160 13.42 5.81 25.75
C ARG A 160 13.99 6.35 27.05
N GLY A 161 14.95 5.63 27.61
CA GLY A 161 15.75 6.13 28.71
C GLY A 161 16.58 7.32 28.22
N LYS A 162 16.42 8.45 28.89
CA LYS A 162 17.48 9.05 29.70
C LYS A 162 16.81 9.94 30.73
#